data_AF-A0A527ZBS0-F1
#
_entry.id   AF-A0A527ZBS0-F1
#
_cell.length_a   1.000
_cell.length_b   1.000
_cell.length_c   1.000
_cell.angle_alpha   90.00
_cell.angle_beta   90.00
_cell.angle_gamma   90.00
#
_symmetry.space_group_name_H-M   'P 1'
#
loop_
_entity.id
_entity.type
_entity.pdbx_description
1 polymer ?
#
loop_
_entity_poly.entity_id
_entity_poly.type
_entity_poly.pdbx_seq_one_letter_code
_entity_poly.pdbx_strand_id
1 'polypeptide(L)' 'VLRMAEMPEVETIIIPSGGFWGGVGEPTIAVAAPAVLNAIFAATGKRIRTLPLKNHDLA' A
#
# COMPACT_ATOMS: atom_id res chain seq x y z
N VAL A 1 -6.03 -7.33 -10.80
CA VAL A 1 -6.69 -7.56 -9.49
C VAL A 1 -5.94 -8.68 -8.81
N LEU A 2 -5.70 -8.54 -7.51
CA LEU A 2 -4.92 -9.48 -6.71
C LEU A 2 -5.73 -10.77 -6.46
N ARG A 3 -5.12 -11.94 -6.63
CA ARG A 3 -5.70 -13.27 -6.34
C ARG A 3 -5.39 -13.67 -4.90
N MET A 4 -6.13 -14.63 -4.34
CA MET A 4 -5.90 -15.08 -2.95
C MET A 4 -4.45 -15.53 -2.68
N ALA A 5 -3.82 -16.19 -3.66
CA ALA A 5 -2.42 -16.63 -3.53
C ALA A 5 -1.38 -15.49 -3.58
N GLU A 6 -1.77 -14.30 -4.04
CA GLU A 6 -0.90 -13.13 -4.15
C GLU A 6 -1.02 -12.22 -2.92
N MET A 7 -1.92 -12.53 -1.97
CA MET A 7 -2.19 -11.69 -0.81
C MET A 7 -1.07 -11.85 0.23
N PRO A 8 -0.33 -10.77 0.58
CA PRO A 8 0.60 -10.84 1.70
C PRO A 8 -0.16 -10.99 3.03
N GLU A 9 0.57 -11.33 4.08
CA GLU A 9 0.06 -11.24 5.44
C GLU A 9 -0.33 -9.78 5.76
N VAL A 10 -1.52 -9.59 6.33
CA VAL A 10 -2.05 -8.28 6.71
C VAL A 10 -2.38 -8.29 8.19
N GLU A 11 -1.72 -7.41 8.94
CA GLU A 11 -2.07 -7.08 10.31
C GLU A 11 -2.94 -5.82 10.33
N THR A 12 -3.99 -5.80 11.17
CA THR A 12 -4.85 -4.63 11.37
C THR A 12 -4.84 -4.23 12.83
N ILE A 13 -4.46 -2.97 13.07
CA ILE A 13 -4.48 -2.39 14.42
C ILE A 13 -5.57 -1.33 14.46
N ILE A 14 -6.53 -1.49 15.37
CA ILE A 14 -7.61 -0.52 15.59
C ILE A 14 -7.15 0.48 16.65
N ILE A 15 -7.09 1.75 16.29
CA ILE A 15 -6.64 2.82 17.18
C ILE A 15 -7.85 3.65 17.65
N PRO A 16 -7.95 3.98 18.95
CA PRO A 16 -9.02 4.83 19.46
C PRO A 16 -8.92 6.25 18.90
N SER A 17 -10.05 6.81 18.43
CA SER A 17 -10.14 8.18 17.91
C SER A 17 -10.10 9.26 19.00
N GLY A 18 -10.43 8.91 20.25
CA GLY A 18 -10.55 9.88 21.36
C GLY A 18 -11.75 10.84 21.25
N GLY A 19 -12.68 10.58 20.31
CA GLY A 19 -13.82 11.45 20.00
C GLY A 19 -14.65 10.87 18.85
N PHE A 20 -15.26 11.72 18.03
CA PHE A 20 -16.01 11.28 16.84
C PHE A 20 -15.12 10.45 15.90
N TRP A 21 -15.65 9.35 15.37
CA TRP A 21 -14.97 8.50 14.39
C TRP A 21 -15.63 8.70 13.02
N GLY A 22 -14.80 8.95 12.00
CA GLY A 22 -15.24 9.12 10.61
C GLY A 22 -15.27 7.81 9.82
N GLY A 23 -15.50 7.91 8.51
CA GLY A 23 -15.41 6.75 7.61
C GLY A 23 -13.99 6.21 7.49
N VAL A 24 -13.85 4.87 7.51
CA VAL A 24 -12.55 4.18 7.46
C VAL A 24 -12.24 3.51 6.12
N GLY A 25 -13.25 3.32 5.26
CA GLY A 25 -13.10 2.56 4.00
C GLY A 25 -12.09 3.18 3.03
N GLU A 26 -12.33 4.41 2.57
CA GLU A 26 -11.49 5.07 1.56
C GLU A 26 -10.11 5.50 2.07
N PRO A 27 -9.92 5.99 3.32
CA PRO A 27 -8.59 6.34 3.82
C PRO A 27 -7.60 5.18 3.78
N THR A 28 -8.05 3.94 3.99
CA THR A 28 -7.17 2.76 4.00
C THR A 28 -6.59 2.44 2.63
N ILE A 29 -7.35 2.61 1.54
CA ILE A 29 -6.86 2.30 0.19
C ILE A 29 -5.92 3.39 -0.34
N ALA A 30 -6.10 4.65 0.08
CA ALA A 30 -5.28 5.77 -0.36
C ALA A 30 -3.80 5.61 -0.01
N VAL A 31 -3.48 4.89 1.07
CA VAL A 31 -2.11 4.70 1.56
C VAL A 31 -1.43 3.42 1.04
N ALA A 32 -2.18 2.47 0.50
CA ALA A 32 -1.64 1.16 0.11
C ALA A 32 -0.61 1.25 -1.03
N ALA A 33 -0.99 1.88 -2.16
CA ALA A 33 -0.09 2.06 -3.30
C ALA A 33 1.20 2.85 -2.97
N PRO A 34 1.16 4.02 -2.30
CA PRO A 34 2.38 4.73 -1.95
C PRO A 34 3.26 3.99 -0.94
N ALA A 35 2.68 3.23 0.00
CA ALA A 35 3.45 2.40 0.93
C ALA A 35 4.27 1.33 0.20
N VAL A 36 3.64 0.62 -0.75
CA VAL A 36 4.32 -0.39 -1.59
C VAL A 36 5.41 0.26 -2.46
N LEU A 37 5.14 1.42 -3.07
CA LEU A 37 6.13 2.14 -3.88
C LEU A 37 7.34 2.61 -3.06
N ASN A 38 7.12 3.06 -1.82
CA ASN A 38 8.21 3.41 -0.91
C ASN A 38 9.04 2.18 -0.51
N ALA A 39 8.41 1.03 -0.28
CA ALA A 39 9.11 -0.23 -0.01
C ALA A 39 9.96 -0.67 -1.21
N ILE A 40 9.45 -0.55 -2.43
CA ILE A 40 10.23 -0.83 -3.66
C ILE A 40 11.43 0.12 -3.76
N PHE A 41 11.24 1.42 -3.53
CA PHE A 41 12.35 2.37 -3.53
C PHE A 41 13.39 2.03 -2.46
N ALA A 42 12.96 1.66 -1.25
CA ALA A 42 13.87 1.25 -0.19
C ALA A 42 14.65 -0.02 -0.54
N ALA A 43 14.03 -0.97 -1.24
CA ALA A 43 14.67 -2.24 -1.64
C ALA A 43 15.58 -2.11 -2.87
N THR A 44 15.28 -1.21 -3.80
CA THR A 44 15.92 -1.16 -5.13
C THR A 44 16.66 0.14 -5.44
N GLY A 45 16.41 1.21 -4.69
CA GLY A 45 16.86 2.58 -5.01
C GLY A 45 16.11 3.22 -6.19
N LYS A 46 15.23 2.49 -6.90
CA LYS A 46 14.50 2.99 -8.07
C LYS A 46 13.17 3.62 -7.64
N ARG A 47 12.93 4.88 -8.03
CA ARG A 47 11.70 5.61 -7.71
C ARG A 47 10.74 5.60 -8.90
N ILE A 48 9.62 4.90 -8.77
CA ILE A 48 8.59 4.79 -9.80
C ILE A 48 7.40 5.69 -9.44
N ARG A 49 6.91 6.44 -10.42
CA ARG A 49 5.75 7.35 -10.26
C ARG A 49 4.60 7.04 -11.22
N THR A 50 4.78 6.06 -12.10
CA THR A 50 3.79 5.63 -13.08
C THR A 50 3.39 4.20 -12.80
N LEU A 51 2.10 3.91 -12.97
CA LEU A 51 1.51 2.60 -12.76
C LEU A 51 0.99 2.06 -14.11
N PRO A 52 0.88 0.72 -14.27
CA PRO A 52 1.17 -0.33 -13.29
C PRO A 52 2.67 -0.70 -13.20
N LEU A 53 3.07 -1.21 -12.02
CA LEU A 53 4.47 -1.61 -11.73
C LEU A 53 5.05 -2.65 -12.69
N LYS A 54 4.22 -3.53 -13.27
CA LYS A 54 4.65 -4.55 -14.24
C LYS A 54 5.30 -3.98 -15.52
N ASN A 55 5.12 -2.69 -15.78
CA ASN A 55 5.70 -2.00 -16.94
C ASN A 55 7.10 -1.42 -16.62
N HIS A 56 7.62 -1.64 -15.42
CA HIS A 56 8.88 -1.07 -14.95
C HIS A 56 9.88 -2.17 -14.61
N ASP A 57 11.15 -1.91 -14.92
CA ASP A 57 12.25 -2.78 -14.53
C ASP A 57 12.72 -2.46 -13.10
N LEU A 58 12.62 -3.45 -12.23
CA LEU A 58 12.97 -3.35 -10.80
C LEU A 58 14.38 -3.89 -10.48
N ALA A 59 15.05 -4.56 -11.42
CA ALA A 59 16.36 -5.21 -11.24
C ALA A 59 17.50 -4.45 -11.90
#